data_AF-A0A397VQC5-F1
#
_entry.id   AF-A0A397VQC5-F1
#
_cell.length_a   1.000
_cell.length_b   1.000
_cell.length_c   1.000
_cell.angle_alpha   90.00
_cell.angle_beta   90.00
_cell.angle_gamma   90.00
#
_symmetry.space_group_name_H-M   'P 1'
#
loop_
_entity.id
_entity.type
_entity.pdbx_description
1 polymer ?
#
loop_
_entity_poly.entity_id
_entity_poly.type
_entity_poly.pdbx_seq_one_letter_code
_entity_poly.pdbx_strand_id
1 'polypeptide(L)'
;MVSFSIFTALFMLNLFIGLLSNEIQRHDNRAAFLLQKAQILAEIELFCLFPQQRRWKDWFPDFIHYLAYTNEVHNKIIEMRNELPVDYQPILSDELIKLVGIKDVETESTLNLCKTMGKRISKLYEMVKKFSNNDNKEN
;
A
#
# COMPACT_ATOMS: atom_id res chain seq x y z
N MET A 1 -44.77 14.89 -34.75
CA MET A 1 -44.54 15.06 -33.28
C MET A 1 -43.47 14.13 -32.75
N VAL A 2 -43.53 12.81 -33.03
CA VAL A 2 -42.56 11.82 -32.52
C VAL A 2 -41.13 12.05 -33.04
N SER A 3 -40.95 12.33 -34.34
CA SER A 3 -39.64 12.60 -34.94
C SER A 3 -38.93 13.83 -34.36
N PHE A 4 -39.69 14.89 -34.10
CA PHE A 4 -39.19 16.11 -33.47
C PHE A 4 -38.73 15.87 -32.02
N SER A 5 -39.47 15.04 -31.27
CA SER A 5 -39.09 14.66 -29.91
C SER A 5 -37.80 13.82 -29.88
N ILE A 6 -37.68 12.84 -30.77
CA ILE A 6 -36.48 11.99 -30.88
C ILE A 6 -35.25 12.82 -31.26
N PHE A 7 -35.39 13.72 -32.24
CA PHE A 7 -34.30 14.61 -32.64
C PHE A 7 -33.86 15.54 -31.51
N THR A 8 -34.83 16.12 -30.80
CA THR A 8 -34.57 16.97 -29.62
C THR A 8 -33.87 16.18 -28.52
N ALA A 9 -34.30 14.94 -28.25
CA ALA A 9 -33.64 14.08 -27.26
C ALA A 9 -32.20 13.74 -27.65
N LEU A 10 -31.94 13.37 -28.91
CA LEU A 10 -30.58 13.11 -29.40
C LEU A 10 -29.69 14.35 -29.34
N PHE A 11 -30.23 15.52 -29.70
CA PHE A 11 -29.52 16.79 -29.60
C PHE A 11 -29.18 17.16 -28.15
N MET A 12 -30.15 17.03 -27.24
CA MET A 12 -29.96 17.29 -25.82
C MET A 12 -28.94 16.32 -25.21
N LEU A 13 -29.00 15.03 -25.56
CA LEU A 13 -28.01 14.04 -25.09
C LEU A 13 -26.59 14.39 -25.57
N ASN A 14 -26.43 14.76 -26.84
CA ASN A 14 -25.14 15.18 -27.38
C ASN A 14 -24.61 16.45 -26.70
N LEU A 15 -25.49 17.41 -26.40
CA LEU A 15 -25.17 18.63 -25.65
C LEU A 15 -24.73 18.30 -24.21
N PHE A 16 -25.48 17.44 -23.51
CA PHE A 16 -25.17 17.01 -22.15
C PHE A 16 -23.82 16.28 -22.07
N ILE A 17 -23.52 15.40 -23.03
CA ILE A 17 -22.23 14.71 -23.10
C ILE A 17 -21.07 15.72 -23.27
N GLY A 18 -21.24 16.72 -24.14
CA GLY A 18 -20.24 17.77 -24.34
C GLY A 18 -20.03 18.68 -23.11
N LEU A 19 -21.11 19.08 -22.45
CA LEU A 19 -21.05 19.89 -21.23
C LEU A 19 -20.43 19.13 -20.06
N LEU A 20 -20.85 17.88 -19.83
CA LEU A 20 -20.28 17.03 -18.79
C LEU A 20 -18.79 16.76 -19.04
N SER A 21 -18.41 16.47 -20.29
CA SER A 21 -17.00 16.27 -20.65
C SER A 21 -16.14 17.49 -20.36
N ASN A 22 -16.66 18.70 -20.57
CA ASN A 22 -15.93 19.94 -20.32
C ASN A 22 -15.81 20.25 -18.82
N GLU A 23 -16.87 20.06 -18.04
CA GLU A 23 -16.83 20.24 -16.58
C GLU A 23 -15.94 19.19 -15.90
N ILE A 24 -15.95 17.95 -16.39
CA ILE A 24 -15.04 16.88 -15.94
C ILE A 24 -13.57 17.23 -16.21
N GLN A 25 -13.26 17.84 -17.37
CA GLN A 25 -11.89 18.31 -17.66
C GLN A 25 -11.48 19.50 -16.78
N ARG A 26 -12.42 20.34 -16.38
CA ARG A 26 -12.14 21.56 -15.58
C ARG A 26 -11.91 21.25 -14.11
N HIS A 27 -12.46 20.14 -13.61
CA HIS A 27 -12.20 19.62 -12.28
C HIS A 27 -11.16 18.50 -12.39
N ASP A 28 -9.90 18.89 -12.58
CA ASP A 28 -8.74 18.00 -12.74
C ASP A 28 -8.37 17.25 -11.44
N ASN A 29 -9.37 16.61 -10.84
CA ASN A 29 -9.26 15.79 -9.66
C ASN A 29 -9.33 14.34 -10.10
N ARG A 30 -8.44 13.97 -11.04
CA ARG A 30 -8.32 12.63 -11.59
C ARG A 30 -8.30 11.55 -10.50
N ALA A 31 -7.67 11.85 -9.36
CA ALA A 31 -7.69 10.99 -8.18
C ALA A 31 -9.11 10.77 -7.62
N ALA A 32 -9.89 11.84 -7.43
CA ALA A 32 -11.27 11.74 -6.96
C ALA A 32 -12.20 11.05 -7.98
N PHE A 33 -11.99 11.29 -9.27
CA PHE A 33 -12.71 10.58 -10.33
C PHE A 33 -12.42 9.08 -10.34
N LEU A 34 -11.15 8.70 -10.23
CA LEU A 34 -10.75 7.30 -10.14
C LEU A 34 -11.28 6.64 -8.87
N LEU A 35 -11.30 7.36 -7.74
CA LEU A 35 -11.87 6.89 -6.48
C LEU A 35 -13.38 6.63 -6.61
N GLN A 36 -14.14 7.57 -7.16
CA GLN A 36 -15.58 7.39 -7.40
C GLN A 36 -15.84 6.22 -8.35
N LYS A 37 -15.05 6.11 -9.43
CA LYS A 37 -15.16 4.99 -10.37
C LYS A 37 -14.89 3.65 -9.69
N ALA A 38 -13.90 3.59 -8.79
CA ALA A 38 -13.60 2.39 -8.01
C ALA A 38 -14.71 2.05 -7.01
N GLN A 39 -15.29 3.04 -6.34
CA GLN A 39 -16.43 2.85 -5.43
C GLN A 39 -17.65 2.28 -6.15
N ILE A 40 -18.03 2.86 -7.29
CA ILE A 40 -19.14 2.38 -8.11
C ILE A 40 -18.86 0.95 -8.59
N LEU A 41 -17.61 0.65 -9.00
CA LEU A 41 -17.24 -0.69 -9.44
C LEU A 41 -17.35 -1.73 -8.29
N ALA A 42 -16.93 -1.37 -7.08
CA ALA A 42 -17.04 -2.23 -5.91
C ALA A 42 -18.51 -2.51 -5.53
N GLU A 43 -19.38 -1.50 -5.64
CA GLU A 43 -20.82 -1.67 -5.42
C GLU A 43 -21.43 -2.62 -6.47
N ILE A 44 -21.08 -2.43 -7.75
CA ILE A 44 -21.53 -3.33 -8.83
C ILE A 44 -21.02 -4.75 -8.59
N GLU A 45 -19.77 -4.93 -8.18
CA GLU A 45 -19.21 -6.25 -7.89
C GLU A 45 -19.96 -6.93 -6.74
N LEU A 46 -20.25 -6.19 -5.67
CA LEU A 46 -20.89 -6.73 -4.48
C LEU A 46 -22.38 -7.05 -4.69
N PHE A 47 -23.10 -6.19 -5.43
CA PHE A 47 -24.56 -6.25 -5.52
C PHE A 47 -25.11 -6.72 -6.87
N CYS A 48 -24.37 -6.55 -7.97
CA CYS A 48 -24.86 -6.82 -9.32
C CYS A 48 -24.27 -8.06 -10.00
N LEU A 49 -23.16 -8.63 -9.49
CA LEU A 49 -22.53 -9.82 -10.10
C LEU A 49 -22.96 -11.13 -9.44
N PHE A 50 -23.28 -12.13 -10.26
CA PHE A 50 -23.52 -13.49 -9.78
C PHE A 50 -22.23 -14.14 -9.25
N PRO A 51 -22.31 -15.09 -8.30
CA PRO A 51 -21.14 -15.76 -7.73
C PRO A 51 -20.22 -16.42 -8.77
N GLN A 52 -20.76 -16.85 -9.91
CA GLN A 52 -19.98 -17.44 -11.00
C GLN A 52 -19.20 -16.38 -11.80
N GLN A 53 -19.78 -15.19 -12.01
CA GLN A 53 -19.13 -14.10 -12.75
C GLN A 53 -17.95 -13.52 -11.97
N ARG A 54 -18.05 -13.45 -10.64
CA ARG A 54 -16.94 -13.03 -9.76
C ARG A 54 -15.74 -13.99 -9.76
N ARG A 55 -15.91 -15.21 -10.28
CA ARG A 55 -14.84 -16.21 -10.40
C ARG A 55 -14.23 -16.26 -11.80
N TRP A 56 -14.69 -15.40 -12.73
CA TRP A 56 -14.12 -15.33 -14.07
C TRP A 56 -12.78 -14.62 -14.04
N LYS A 57 -11.71 -15.40 -14.25
CA LYS A 57 -10.33 -14.92 -14.23
C LYS A 57 -10.04 -13.86 -15.30
N ASP A 58 -10.80 -13.88 -16.40
CA ASP A 58 -10.68 -12.88 -17.47
C ASP A 58 -11.14 -11.49 -17.00
N TRP A 59 -12.05 -11.42 -16.02
CA TRP A 59 -12.57 -10.16 -15.48
C TRP A 59 -11.92 -9.80 -14.13
N PHE A 60 -11.60 -10.81 -13.32
CA PHE A 60 -10.97 -10.68 -12.01
C PHE A 60 -9.71 -11.56 -11.97
N PRO A 61 -8.58 -11.03 -12.46
CA PRO A 61 -7.33 -11.79 -12.47
C PRO A 61 -6.78 -11.96 -11.05
N ASP A 62 -6.11 -13.09 -10.81
CA ASP A 62 -5.47 -13.39 -9.53
C ASP A 62 -4.28 -12.44 -9.25
N PHE A 63 -3.65 -11.89 -10.30
CA PHE A 63 -2.48 -11.01 -10.20
C PHE A 63 -2.64 -9.79 -11.10
N ILE A 64 -2.21 -8.63 -10.61
CA ILE A 64 -2.15 -7.40 -11.39
C ILE A 64 -0.72 -6.86 -11.36
N HIS A 65 -0.12 -6.74 -12.55
CA HIS A 65 1.24 -6.23 -12.71
C HIS A 65 1.20 -4.74 -13.03
N TYR A 66 1.94 -3.95 -12.26
CA TYR A 66 2.08 -2.50 -12.46
C TYR A 66 3.55 -2.14 -12.61
N LEU A 67 3.82 -1.23 -13.54
CA LEU A 67 5.12 -0.58 -13.63
C LEU A 67 5.09 0.67 -12.76
N ALA A 68 5.96 0.73 -11.76
CA ALA A 68 6.09 1.86 -10.86
C ALA A 68 7.56 2.14 -10.57
N TYR A 69 7.90 3.41 -10.38
CA TYR A 69 9.26 3.78 -9.99
C TYR A 69 9.50 3.46 -8.51
N THR A 70 10.71 3.03 -8.17
CA THR A 70 11.07 2.62 -6.80
C THR A 70 10.88 3.73 -5.77
N ASN A 71 11.11 4.99 -6.14
CA ASN A 71 10.89 6.17 -5.30
C ASN A 71 9.41 6.42 -4.99
N GLU A 72 8.52 6.25 -5.99
CA GLU A 72 7.07 6.41 -5.82
C GLU A 72 6.53 5.33 -4.89
N VAL A 73 6.95 4.08 -5.09
CA VAL A 73 6.58 2.95 -4.22
C VAL A 73 7.06 3.18 -2.78
N HIS A 74 8.30 3.64 -2.62
CA HIS A 74 8.87 3.98 -1.31
C HIS A 74 8.02 5.01 -0.57
N ASN A 75 7.73 6.14 -1.22
CA ASN A 75 6.95 7.23 -0.62
C ASN A 75 5.54 6.77 -0.27
N LYS A 76 4.90 6.00 -1.16
CA LYS A 76 3.55 5.48 -0.90
C LYS A 76 3.51 4.55 0.29
N ILE A 77 4.50 3.65 0.46
CA ILE A 77 4.56 2.75 1.61
C ILE A 77 4.70 3.53 2.92
N ILE A 78 5.51 4.60 2.95
CA ILE A 78 5.66 5.46 4.13
C ILE A 78 4.35 6.19 4.45
N GLU A 79 3.72 6.79 3.45
CA GLU A 79 2.42 7.47 3.57
C GLU A 79 1.37 6.50 4.13
N MET A 80 1.25 5.31 3.55
CA MET A 80 0.33 4.26 3.99
C MET A 80 0.57 3.84 5.44
N ARG A 81 1.83 3.68 5.86
CA ARG A 81 2.16 3.29 7.24
C ARG A 81 1.78 4.37 8.26
N ASN A 82 1.84 5.64 7.88
CA ASN A 82 1.53 6.77 8.75
C ASN A 82 0.04 7.12 8.79
N GLU A 83 -0.67 6.98 7.67
CA GLU A 83 -2.06 7.43 7.53
C GLU A 83 -3.09 6.31 7.76
N LEU A 84 -2.76 5.06 7.44
CA LEU A 84 -3.72 3.95 7.57
C LEU A 84 -3.72 3.37 8.98
N PRO A 85 -4.91 3.07 9.54
CA PRO A 85 -5.01 2.26 10.75
C PRO A 85 -4.41 0.87 10.53
N VAL A 86 -3.92 0.26 11.61
CA VAL A 86 -3.23 -1.04 11.58
C VAL A 86 -4.04 -2.13 10.86
N ASP A 87 -5.36 -2.15 11.07
CA ASP A 87 -6.26 -3.14 10.45
C ASP A 87 -6.36 -3.04 8.92
N TYR A 88 -6.01 -1.89 8.36
CA TYR A 88 -6.06 -1.62 6.91
C TYR A 88 -4.68 -1.59 6.26
N GLN A 89 -3.62 -1.95 7.01
CA GLN A 89 -2.28 -1.98 6.43
C GLN A 89 -2.16 -3.12 5.42
N PRO A 90 -1.64 -2.85 4.21
CA PRO A 90 -1.46 -3.88 3.20
C PRO A 90 -0.34 -4.84 3.60
N ILE A 91 -0.47 -6.10 3.19
CA ILE A 91 0.58 -7.10 3.33
C ILE A 91 1.65 -6.82 2.29
N LEU A 92 2.86 -6.50 2.75
CA LEU A 92 4.03 -6.25 1.90
C LEU A 92 4.99 -7.44 1.99
N SER A 93 5.52 -7.89 0.86
CA SER A 93 6.52 -8.96 0.86
C SER A 93 7.89 -8.44 1.33
N ASP A 94 8.64 -9.28 2.05
CA ASP A 94 10.00 -8.95 2.51
C ASP A 94 10.94 -8.60 1.35
N GLU A 95 10.73 -9.20 0.18
CA GLU A 95 11.50 -8.94 -1.03
C GLU A 95 11.24 -7.53 -1.57
N LEU A 96 9.99 -7.08 -1.57
CA LEU A 96 9.62 -5.71 -1.96
C LEU A 96 10.25 -4.69 -1.00
N ILE A 97 10.15 -4.93 0.31
CA ILE A 97 10.71 -4.03 1.33
C ILE A 97 12.23 -3.88 1.14
N LYS A 98 12.93 -4.99 0.88
CA LYS A 98 14.37 -4.99 0.58
C LYS A 98 14.70 -4.24 -0.71
N LEU A 99 13.94 -4.46 -1.78
CA LEU A 99 14.17 -3.85 -3.09
C LEU A 99 13.92 -2.34 -3.09
N VAL A 100 12.89 -1.90 -2.35
CA VAL A 100 12.55 -0.48 -2.19
C VAL A 100 13.50 0.23 -1.21
N GLY A 101 14.27 -0.51 -0.41
CA GLY A 101 15.27 0.04 0.49
C GLY A 101 14.69 0.68 1.75
N ILE A 102 13.46 0.31 2.14
CA ILE A 102 12.84 0.80 3.36
C ILE A 102 13.56 0.15 4.53
N LYS A 103 14.40 0.94 5.22
CA LYS A 103 14.91 0.54 6.53
C LYS A 103 13.76 0.69 7.52
N ASP A 104 13.25 -0.41 8.05
CA ASP A 104 12.40 -0.35 9.24
C ASP A 104 13.22 0.32 10.35
N VAL A 105 12.89 1.57 10.68
CA VAL A 105 13.56 2.39 11.70
C VAL A 105 13.60 1.66 13.06
N GLU A 106 12.60 0.81 13.32
CA GLU A 106 12.58 -0.09 14.49
C GLU A 106 13.61 -1.22 14.42
N THR A 107 13.89 -1.78 13.25
CA THR A 107 14.86 -2.88 13.14
C THR A 107 16.30 -2.42 13.32
N GLU A 108 16.66 -1.23 12.86
CA GLU A 108 18.04 -0.72 12.99
C GLU A 108 18.34 -0.31 14.44
N SER A 109 17.37 0.32 15.11
CA SER A 109 17.49 0.68 16.53
C SER A 109 17.54 -0.55 17.45
N THR A 110 16.64 -1.53 17.25
CA THR A 110 16.63 -2.79 18.03
C THR A 110 17.86 -3.66 17.76
N LEU A 111 18.35 -3.72 16.52
CA LEU A 111 19.57 -4.45 16.17
C LEU A 111 20.81 -3.83 16.81
N ASN A 112 20.89 -2.50 16.85
CA ASN A 112 22.00 -1.79 17.49
C ASN A 112 21.95 -1.97 19.03
N LEU A 113 20.76 -1.97 19.63
CA LEU A 113 20.58 -2.29 21.04
C LEU A 113 21.01 -3.73 21.36
N CYS A 114 20.60 -4.71 20.55
CA CYS A 114 21.01 -6.12 20.73
C CYS A 114 22.53 -6.30 20.59
N LYS A 115 23.15 -5.66 19.59
CA LYS A 115 24.61 -5.68 19.41
C LYS A 115 25.35 -5.06 20.60
N THR A 116 24.84 -3.96 21.15
CA THR A 116 25.46 -3.31 22.33
C THR A 116 25.27 -4.14 23.59
N MET A 117 24.11 -4.76 23.80
CA MET A 117 23.88 -5.71 24.90
C MET A 117 24.80 -6.93 24.80
N GLY A 118 24.94 -7.56 23.63
CA GLY A 118 25.85 -8.71 23.44
C GLY A 118 27.31 -8.38 23.76
N LYS A 119 27.79 -7.19 23.39
CA LYS A 119 29.13 -6.71 23.75
C LYS A 119 29.30 -6.52 25.26
N ARG A 120 28.29 -5.97 25.95
CA ARG A 120 28.32 -5.77 27.41
C ARG A 120 28.33 -7.10 28.16
N ILE A 121 27.53 -8.08 27.73
CA ILE A 121 27.50 -9.42 28.32
C ILE A 121 28.85 -10.12 28.15
N SER A 122 29.44 -10.05 26.96
CA SER A 122 30.76 -10.64 26.70
C SER A 122 31.85 -10.03 27.59
N LYS A 123 31.81 -8.70 27.80
CA LYS A 123 32.74 -8.00 28.69
C LYS A 123 32.56 -8.40 30.16
N LEU A 124 31.31 -8.58 30.61
CA LEU A 124 31.01 -9.06 31.96
C LEU A 124 31.51 -10.48 32.18
N TYR A 125 31.31 -11.37 31.20
CA TYR A 125 31.81 -12.74 31.27
C TYR A 125 33.33 -12.79 31.45
N GLU A 126 34.08 -12.00 30.66
CA GLU A 126 35.54 -11.89 30.79
C GLU A 126 35.98 -11.33 32.15
N MET A 127 35.24 -10.37 32.72
CA MET A 127 35.52 -9.87 34.07
C MET A 127 35.30 -10.95 35.13
N VAL A 128 34.15 -11.62 35.13
CA VAL A 128 33.82 -12.68 36.09
C VAL A 128 34.83 -13.83 36.01
N LYS A 129 35.23 -14.22 34.80
CA LYS A 129 36.25 -15.25 34.59
C LYS A 129 37.62 -14.86 35.15
N LYS A 130 38.00 -13.58 35.08
CA LYS A 130 39.24 -13.08 35.68
C LYS A 130 39.21 -13.09 37.21
N PHE A 131 38.07 -12.75 37.81
CA PHE A 131 37.90 -12.83 39.27
C PHE A 131 38.00 -14.27 39.78
N SER A 132 37.26 -15.21 39.18
CA SER A 132 37.27 -16.62 39.60
C SER A 132 38.63 -17.31 39.46
N ASN A 133 39.52 -16.83 38.59
CA ASN A 133 40.87 -17.38 38.43
C ASN A 133 41.91 -16.73 39.36
N ASN A 134 41.61 -15.56 39.93
CA ASN A 134 42.51 -14.87 40.85
C ASN A 134 42.39 -15.41 42.28
N ASP A 135 41.19 -15.79 42.71
CA ASP A 135 40.93 -16.38 44.03
C ASP A 135 41.59 -17.77 44.21
N ASN A 136 41.93 -18.45 43.11
CA ASN A 136 42.63 -19.75 43.12
C ASN A 136 44.17 -19.63 43.15
N LYS A 137 44.72 -18.40 43.22
CA LYS A 137 46.18 -18.14 43.23
C LYS A 137 46.72 -17.60 44.55
N GLU A 138 45.86 -17.29 45.52
CA GLU A 138 46.23 -16.79 46.85
C GLU A 138 46.13 -17.85 47.98
N ASN A 139 45.95 -19.13 47.64
CA ASN A 139 46.13 -20.28 48.56
C ASN A 139 47.38 -21.08 48.22
#